data_AF-A0A3P8F0C6-F1
#
_entry.id   AF-A0A3P8F0C6-F1
#
_cell.length_a   1.000
_cell.length_b   1.000
_cell.length_c   1.000
_cell.angle_alpha   90.00
_cell.angle_beta   90.00
_cell.angle_gamma   90.00
#
_symmetry.space_group_name_H-M   'P 1'
#
loop_
_entity.id
_entity.type
_entity.pdbx_description
1 polymer ?
#
loop_
_entity_poly.entity_id
_entity_poly.type
_entity_poly.pdbx_seq_one_letter_code
_entity_poly.pdbx_strand_id
1 'polypeptide(L)'
;MYGAETWRTTTTTIKKIQVFINSCLRKILNIHWPDTISNSLLWERTNQLPAKEEIRKRRWKWIGHTLRKSPNCITRQALTWNPEGKRKRGRPKNT
;
A
#
# COMPACT_ATOMS: atom_id res chain seq x y z
N MET A 1 -0.70 -7.13 3.18
CA MET A 1 -0.72 -5.66 3.37
C MET A 1 -2.10 -5.23 3.83
N TYR A 2 -2.39 -5.40 5.12
CA TYR A 2 -3.62 -4.88 5.72
C TYR A 2 -3.38 -3.41 6.10
N GLY A 3 -4.29 -2.50 5.74
CA GLY A 3 -4.19 -1.07 6.08
C GLY A 3 -3.27 -0.24 5.19
N ALA A 4 -2.70 -0.81 4.12
CA ALA A 4 -1.89 -0.05 3.16
C ALA A 4 -2.70 1.06 2.44
N GLU A 5 -4.02 0.98 2.50
CA GLU A 5 -4.96 1.95 1.96
C GLU A 5 -4.82 3.32 2.65
N THR A 6 -4.46 3.35 3.94
CA THR A 6 -4.44 4.58 4.76
C THR A 6 -3.03 5.09 5.08
N TRP A 7 -1.98 4.34 4.71
CA TRP A 7 -0.60 4.70 5.00
C TRP A 7 -0.09 5.81 4.08
N ARG A 8 0.80 6.66 4.59
CA ARG A 8 1.65 7.49 3.73
C ARG A 8 2.72 6.59 3.09
N THR A 9 2.62 6.38 1.78
CA THR A 9 3.64 5.63 1.03
C THR A 9 4.66 6.56 0.43
N THR A 10 5.92 6.43 0.85
CA THR A 10 7.06 7.04 0.17
C THR A 10 7.58 6.11 -0.92
N THR A 11 8.30 6.68 -1.89
CA THR A 11 9.01 5.90 -2.93
C THR A 11 9.98 4.89 -2.31
N THR A 12 10.62 5.25 -1.21
CA THR A 12 11.55 4.37 -0.46
C THR A 12 10.84 3.17 0.16
N THR A 13 9.69 3.36 0.80
CA THR A 13 8.90 2.26 1.37
C THR A 13 8.38 1.33 0.28
N ILE A 14 7.89 1.89 -0.84
CA ILE A 14 7.42 1.08 -1.98
C ILE A 14 8.57 0.25 -2.56
N LYS A 15 9.77 0.83 -2.74
CA LYS A 15 10.95 0.10 -3.22
C LYS A 15 11.32 -1.07 -2.30
N LYS A 16 11.33 -0.85 -0.97
CA LYS A 16 11.62 -1.92 0.01
C LYS A 16 10.61 -3.07 -0.09
N ILE A 17 9.32 -2.75 -0.19
CA ILE A 17 8.25 -3.75 -0.37
C ILE A 17 8.45 -4.53 -1.67
N GLN A 18 8.78 -3.85 -2.77
CA GLN A 18 9.02 -4.50 -4.06
C GLN A 18 10.20 -5.47 -4.01
N VAL A 19 11.32 -5.07 -3.39
CA VAL A 19 12.51 -5.93 -3.24
C VAL A 19 12.16 -7.18 -2.42
N PHE A 20 11.41 -7.02 -1.33
CA PHE A 20 10.94 -8.13 -0.51
C PHE A 20 10.07 -9.10 -1.33
N ILE A 21 9.04 -8.59 -2.03
CA ILE A 21 8.16 -9.41 -2.88
C ILE A 21 8.97 -10.15 -3.96
N ASN A 22 9.88 -9.45 -4.64
CA ASN A 22 10.72 -10.05 -5.67
C ASN A 22 11.67 -11.14 -5.12
N SER A 23 12.12 -11.01 -3.87
CA SER A 23 12.88 -12.07 -3.20
C SER A 23 12.02 -13.29 -2.92
N CYS A 24 10.80 -13.10 -2.41
CA CYS A 24 9.84 -14.19 -2.20
C CYS A 24 9.49 -14.92 -3.50
N LEU A 25 9.20 -14.19 -4.58
CA LEU A 25 8.85 -14.79 -5.88
C LEU A 25 10.01 -15.64 -6.44
N ARG A 26 11.26 -15.18 -6.33
CA ARG A 26 12.42 -15.98 -6.74
C ARG A 26 12.55 -17.26 -5.94
N LYS A 27 12.34 -17.21 -4.62
CA LYS A 27 12.35 -18.40 -3.76
C LYS A 27 11.23 -19.38 -4.12
N ILE A 28 10.01 -18.89 -4.38
CA ILE A 28 8.87 -19.72 -4.78
C ILE A 28 9.13 -20.42 -6.12
N LEU A 29 9.77 -19.73 -7.07
CA LEU A 29 10.18 -20.30 -8.35
C LEU A 29 11.48 -21.11 -8.28
N ASN A 30 12.06 -21.28 -7.09
CA ASN A 30 13.32 -21.99 -6.85
C ASN A 30 14.53 -21.44 -7.63
N ILE A 31 14.54 -20.14 -7.97
CA ILE A 31 15.60 -19.50 -8.74
C ILE A 31 16.76 -19.14 -7.80
N HIS A 32 17.91 -19.77 -8.04
CA HIS A 32 19.14 -19.57 -7.29
C HIS A 32 20.26 -19.18 -8.26
N TRP A 33 21.32 -18.55 -7.74
CA TRP A 33 22.53 -18.37 -8.53
C TRP A 33 23.05 -19.74 -9.01
N PRO A 34 23.49 -19.90 -10.27
CA PRO A 34 23.84 -18.87 -11.26
C PRO A 34 22.68 -18.38 -12.14
N ASP A 35 21.47 -18.92 -11.97
CA ASP A 35 20.32 -18.56 -12.79
C ASP A 35 19.87 -17.11 -12.54
N THR A 36 19.91 -16.31 -13.60
CA THR A 36 19.54 -14.89 -13.55
C THR A 36 18.24 -14.64 -14.30
N ILE A 37 17.29 -13.99 -13.61
CA ILE A 37 15.99 -13.61 -14.19
C ILE A 37 15.76 -12.10 -14.04
N SER A 38 15.31 -11.45 -15.12
CA SER A 38 14.89 -10.05 -15.07
C SER A 38 13.61 -9.88 -14.23
N ASN A 39 13.41 -8.70 -13.65
CA ASN A 39 12.20 -8.44 -12.86
C ASN A 39 10.92 -8.48 -13.72
N SER A 40 10.99 -8.05 -14.99
CA SER A 40 9.83 -8.09 -15.90
C SER A 40 9.39 -9.52 -16.17
N LEU A 41 10.33 -10.41 -16.51
CA LEU A 41 10.04 -11.83 -16.77
C LEU A 41 9.54 -12.55 -15.52
N LEU A 42 10.08 -12.19 -14.34
CA LEU A 42 9.59 -12.70 -13.06
C LEU A 42 8.11 -12.37 -12.83
N TRP A 43 7.70 -11.13 -13.13
CA TRP A 43 6.32 -10.68 -12.96
C TRP A 43 5.37 -11.28 -13.99
N GLU A 44 5.80 -11.39 -15.24
CA GLU A 44 5.05 -12.05 -16.31
C GLU A 44 4.76 -13.53 -15.97
N ARG A 45 5.81 -14.26 -15.57
CA ARG A 45 5.69 -15.69 -15.22
C ARG A 45 4.81 -15.94 -13.99
N THR A 46 4.73 -14.98 -13.07
CA THR A 46 3.92 -15.09 -11.84
C THR A 46 2.56 -14.39 -11.95
N ASN A 47 2.27 -13.78 -13.10
CA ASN A 47 1.11 -12.92 -13.35
C ASN A 47 0.91 -11.87 -12.24
N GLN A 48 2.02 -11.34 -11.70
CA GLN A 48 2.02 -10.36 -10.62
C GLN A 48 2.20 -8.94 -11.17
N LEU A 49 1.54 -7.99 -10.53
CA LEU A 49 1.77 -6.57 -10.78
C LEU A 49 2.84 -6.01 -9.85
N PRO A 50 3.55 -4.94 -10.25
CA PRO A 50 4.39 -4.18 -9.35
C PRO A 50 3.61 -3.72 -8.10
N ALA A 51 4.27 -3.76 -6.94
CA ALA A 51 3.68 -3.44 -5.64
C ALA A 51 3.01 -2.06 -5.61
N LYS A 52 3.58 -1.09 -6.34
CA LYS A 52 3.02 0.26 -6.48
C LYS A 52 1.60 0.23 -7.05
N GLU A 53 1.38 -0.57 -8.09
CA GLU A 53 0.10 -0.66 -8.79
C GLU A 53 -0.94 -1.37 -7.96
N GLU A 54 -0.55 -2.46 -7.30
CA GLU A 54 -1.41 -3.20 -6.38
C GLU A 54 -1.85 -2.32 -5.20
N ILE A 55 -0.94 -1.55 -4.59
CA ILE A 55 -1.28 -0.58 -3.54
C ILE A 55 -2.24 0.49 -4.07
N ARG A 56 -2.01 1.01 -5.28
CA ARG A 56 -2.89 2.01 -5.92
C ARG A 56 -4.29 1.45 -6.14
N LYS A 57 -4.40 0.23 -6.64
CA LYS A 57 -5.67 -0.47 -6.89
C LYS A 57 -6.46 -0.65 -5.60
N ARG A 58 -5.81 -1.09 -4.51
CA ARG A 58 -6.43 -1.25 -3.19
C ARG A 58 -6.93 0.06 -2.61
N ARG A 59 -6.13 1.14 -2.72
CA ARG A 59 -6.53 2.48 -2.30
C ARG A 59 -7.79 2.96 -3.02
N TRP A 60 -7.83 2.85 -4.35
CA TRP A 60 -9.01 3.24 -5.11
C TRP A 60 -10.26 2.43 -4.74
N LYS A 61 -10.10 1.11 -4.55
CA LYS A 61 -11.19 0.25 -4.09
C LYS A 61 -11.71 0.68 -2.71
N TRP A 62 -10.81 1.05 -1.79
CA TRP A 62 -11.18 1.54 -0.46
C TRP A 62 -11.86 2.90 -0.50
N ILE A 63 -11.33 3.86 -1.28
CA ILE A 63 -11.98 5.18 -1.49
C ILE A 63 -13.40 4.97 -2.04
N GLY A 64 -13.56 4.14 -3.08
CA GLY A 64 -14.86 3.84 -3.66
C GLY A 64 -15.81 3.11 -2.70
N HIS A 65 -15.30 2.30 -1.76
CA HIS A 65 -16.11 1.73 -0.69
C HIS A 65 -16.59 2.82 0.29
N THR A 66 -15.69 3.69 0.74
CA THR A 66 -16.02 4.76 1.69
C THR A 66 -16.99 5.79 1.10
N LEU A 67 -16.83 6.15 -0.18
CA LEU A 67 -17.74 7.08 -0.87
C LEU A 67 -19.17 6.54 -1.04
N ARG A 68 -19.36 5.21 -1.09
CA ARG A 68 -20.68 4.57 -1.15
C ARG A 68 -21.42 4.56 0.19
N LYS A 69 -20.75 4.86 1.31
CA LYS A 69 -21.41 5.00 2.62
C LYS A 69 -22.25 6.28 2.68
N SER A 70 -23.19 6.34 3.62
CA SER A 70 -24.05 7.51 3.80
C SER A 70 -23.21 8.79 4.02
N PRO A 71 -23.71 9.97 3.60
CA PRO A 71 -23.02 11.25 3.82
C PRO A 71 -22.70 11.53 5.29
N ASN A 72 -23.54 11.02 6.19
CA ASN A 72 -23.39 11.20 7.65
C ASN A 72 -22.37 10.23 8.27
N CYS A 73 -21.82 9.29 7.49
CA CYS A 73 -20.83 8.36 8.01
C CYS A 73 -19.50 9.08 8.27
N ILE A 74 -18.99 8.96 9.50
CA ILE A 74 -17.73 9.56 9.95
C ILE A 74 -16.59 9.26 8.98
N THR A 75 -16.49 8.02 8.48
CA THR A 75 -15.43 7.62 7.53
C THR A 75 -15.48 8.38 6.21
N ARG A 76 -16.67 8.75 5.73
CA ARG A 76 -16.85 9.54 4.50
C ARG A 76 -16.56 11.02 4.75
N GLN A 77 -17.02 11.56 5.86
CA GLN A 77 -16.72 12.94 6.27
C GLN A 77 -15.21 13.15 6.48
N ALA A 78 -14.54 12.17 7.10
CA ALA A 78 -13.10 12.21 7.35
C ALA A 78 -12.25 12.27 6.06
N LEU A 79 -12.77 11.82 4.92
CA LEU A 79 -12.05 11.93 3.63
C LEU A 79 -11.93 13.38 3.15
N THR A 80 -12.94 14.21 3.42
CA THR A 80 -12.98 15.62 3.00
C THR A 80 -12.60 16.57 4.13
N TRP A 81 -12.44 16.05 5.35
CA TRP A 81 -12.15 16.86 6.52
C TRP A 81 -10.72 17.40 6.46
N ASN A 82 -10.61 18.73 6.39
CA ASN A 82 -9.37 19.45 6.59
C ASN A 82 -9.40 20.13 7.98
N PRO A 83 -8.92 19.47 9.05
CA PRO A 83 -8.95 20.07 10.38
C PRO A 83 -8.02 21.28 10.44
N GLU A 84 -8.55 22.41 10.88
CA GLU A 84 -7.75 23.60 11.15
C GLU A 84 -6.97 23.44 12.47
N GLY A 85 -5.77 24.00 12.50
CA GLY A 85 -4.90 23.99 13.67
C GLY A 85 -3.79 22.93 13.65
N LYS A 86 -2.86 23.06 14.59
CA LYS A 86 -1.69 22.18 14.71
C LYS A 86 -1.93 21.16 15.81
N ARG A 87 -1.84 19.86 15.47
CA ARG A 87 -1.82 18.80 16.49
C ARG A 87 -0.67 19.07 17.46
N LYS A 88 -0.95 19.16 18.76
CA LYS A 88 0.08 19.30 19.80
C LYS A 88 1.06 18.12 19.67
N ARG A 89 2.36 18.42 19.73
CA ARG A 89 3.39 17.37 19.80
C ARG A 89 3.21 16.59 21.10
N GLY A 90 3.33 15.27 21.02
CA GLY A 90 3.25 14.38 22.18
C GLY A 90 1.96 13.56 22.27
N ARG A 91 1.89 12.77 23.34
CA ARG A 91 0.76 11.88 23.65
C ARG A 91 -0.47 12.71 24.06
N PRO A 92 -1.69 12.33 23.66
CA PRO A 92 -2.92 12.92 24.21
C PRO A 92 -2.93 12.83 25.74
N LYS A 93 -3.37 13.89 26.42
CA LYS A 93 -3.57 13.85 27.86
C LYS A 93 -4.78 12.96 28.16
N ASN A 94 -4.63 12.02 29.08
CA ASN A 94 -5.75 11.31 29.67
C ASN A 94 -6.38 12.26 30.70
N THR A 95 -7.40 13.00 30.29
CA THR A 95 -8.33 13.64 31.24
C THR A 95 -9.41 12.65 31.60
#